data_AF-A0A810PXK5-F1
#
_entry.id   AF-A0A810PXK5-F1
#
_cell.length_a   1.000
_cell.length_b   1.000
_cell.length_c   1.000
_cell.angle_alpha   90.00
_cell.angle_beta   90.00
_cell.angle_gamma   90.00
#
_symmetry.space_group_name_H-M   'P 1'
#
loop_
_entity.id
_entity.type
_entity.pdbx_description
1 polymer ?
#
loop_
_entity_poly.entity_id
_entity_poly.type
_entity_poly.pdbx_seq_one_letter_code
_entity_poly.pdbx_strand_id
1 'polypeptide(L)'
;MILELIIGILTLVAEWMIFKKMGRQGWEGIVPFYNTYVLCQELYGNGWKFLLLLIPIYNIYFVIKMNIDWAKAFNQGAGFGIGLLLLPFIFQLILAFGGEQYRDGSYTNTQPDMVENVVNKAKDAVSGNRDDHKEQ
;
A
#
# COMPACT_ATOMS: atom_id res chain seq x y z
N MET A 1 -6.87 26.23 20.25
CA MET A 1 -5.67 25.82 21.01
C MET A 1 -5.75 24.43 21.63
N ILE A 2 -6.50 24.17 22.70
CA ILE A 2 -6.52 22.83 23.35
C ILE A 2 -7.10 21.73 22.42
N LEU A 3 -8.18 22.05 21.71
CA LEU A 3 -8.79 21.11 20.75
C LEU A 3 -7.85 20.74 19.60
N GLU A 4 -7.11 21.71 19.06
CA GLU A 4 -6.15 21.51 17.97
C GLU A 4 -4.96 20.66 18.42
N LEU A 5 -4.48 20.85 19.65
CA LEU A 5 -3.43 20.02 20.24
C LEU A 5 -3.88 18.56 20.38
N ILE A 6 -5.11 18.33 20.85
CA ILE A 6 -5.66 16.98 20.99
C ILE A 6 -5.79 16.32 19.61
N ILE A 7 -6.36 17.03 18.63
CA ILE A 7 -6.48 16.55 17.25
C ILE A 7 -5.11 16.23 16.67
N GLY A 8 -4.13 17.12 16.80
CA GLY A 8 -2.78 16.91 16.28
C GLY A 8 -2.07 15.70 16.89
N ILE A 9 -2.18 15.51 18.21
CA ILE A 9 -1.64 14.31 18.89
C ILE A 9 -2.34 13.05 18.38
N LEU A 10 -3.67 13.09 18.20
CA LEU A 10 -4.44 11.95 17.71
C LEU A 10 -4.00 11.56 16.28
N THR A 11 -3.77 12.54 15.40
CA THR A 11 -3.28 12.28 14.04
C THR A 11 -1.88 11.66 14.05
N LEU A 12 -0.98 12.15 14.90
CA LEU A 12 0.37 11.57 15.04
C LEU A 12 0.32 10.11 15.52
N VAL A 13 -0.55 9.81 16.48
CA VAL A 13 -0.76 8.43 16.94
C VAL A 13 -1.39 7.58 15.84
N ALA A 14 -2.32 8.14 15.06
CA ALA A 14 -2.91 7.46 13.92
C ALA A 14 -1.85 7.05 12.89
N GLU A 15 -1.00 7.99 12.47
CA GLU A 15 0.08 7.71 11.53
C GLU A 15 1.07 6.68 12.08
N TRP A 16 1.44 6.79 13.35
CA TRP A 16 2.26 5.78 14.02
C TRP A 16 1.63 4.38 13.89
N MET A 17 0.35 4.26 14.20
CA MET A 17 -0.37 2.98 14.16
C MET A 17 -0.53 2.43 12.74
N ILE A 18 -0.78 3.29 11.74
CA ILE A 18 -0.82 2.88 10.33
C ILE A 18 0.53 2.30 9.92
N PHE A 19 1.64 2.96 10.25
CA PHE A 19 2.98 2.47 9.90
C PHE A 19 3.31 1.15 10.61
N LYS A 20 2.92 0.99 11.87
CA LYS A 20 3.03 -0.33 12.53
C LYS A 20 2.18 -1.41 11.87
N LYS A 21 0.98 -1.08 11.38
CA LYS A 21 0.14 -2.01 10.60
C LYS A 21 0.80 -2.43 9.28
N MET A 22 1.59 -1.55 8.67
CA MET A 22 2.39 -1.85 7.47
C MET A 22 3.64 -2.68 7.76
N GLY A 23 3.90 -3.08 9.02
CA GLY A 23 5.13 -3.79 9.40
C GLY A 23 6.35 -2.87 9.54
N ARG A 24 6.11 -1.56 9.63
CA ARG A 24 7.13 -0.51 9.64
C ARG A 24 7.25 0.19 10.99
N GLN A 25 8.26 1.04 11.14
CA GLN A 25 8.51 1.74 12.39
C GLN A 25 7.57 2.94 12.49
N GLY A 26 6.92 3.13 13.65
CA GLY A 26 5.88 4.17 13.78
C GLY A 26 6.40 5.61 13.67
N TRP A 27 7.68 5.84 13.99
CA TRP A 27 8.31 7.17 13.86
C TRP A 27 8.41 7.63 12.40
N GLU A 28 8.39 6.69 11.45
CA GLU A 28 8.55 6.96 10.02
C GLU A 28 7.31 7.67 9.46
N GLY A 29 6.16 7.49 10.09
CA GLY A 29 4.94 8.25 9.79
C GLY A 29 5.01 9.70 10.27
N ILE A 30 5.71 9.98 11.37
CA ILE A 30 5.76 11.32 11.98
C ILE A 30 6.58 12.30 11.14
N VAL A 31 7.65 11.82 10.49
CA VAL A 31 8.58 12.69 9.77
C VAL A 31 7.99 13.10 8.41
N PRO A 32 7.74 14.40 8.17
CA PRO A 32 7.27 14.89 6.89
C PRO A 32 8.25 14.52 5.78
N PHE A 33 7.76 14.25 4.57
CA PHE A 33 8.51 13.70 3.40
C PHE A 33 8.99 12.26 3.55
N TYR A 34 9.54 11.88 4.69
CA TYR A 34 9.95 10.49 4.91
C TYR A 34 8.74 9.57 4.91
N ASN A 35 7.64 9.96 5.57
CA ASN A 35 6.36 9.25 5.49
C ASN A 35 5.96 8.97 4.02
N THR A 36 5.99 9.98 3.15
CA THR A 36 5.63 9.82 1.73
C THR A 36 6.60 8.94 0.96
N TYR A 37 7.91 9.08 1.21
CA TYR A 37 8.93 8.21 0.62
C TYR A 37 8.70 6.75 0.98
N VAL A 38 8.45 6.48 2.26
CA VAL A 38 8.12 5.17 2.79
C VAL A 38 6.85 4.63 2.16
N LEU A 39 5.79 5.43 2.12
CA LEU A 39 4.54 5.04 1.48
C LEU A 39 4.76 4.66 0.00
N CYS A 40 5.56 5.44 -0.73
CA CYS A 40 5.91 5.12 -2.11
C CYS A 40 6.74 3.83 -2.22
N GLN A 41 7.63 3.57 -1.26
CA GLN A 41 8.42 2.35 -1.19
C GLN A 41 7.53 1.12 -0.99
N GLU A 42 6.56 1.19 -0.07
CA GLU A 42 5.65 0.08 0.23
C GLU A 42 4.59 -0.12 -0.86
N LEU A 43 3.98 0.95 -1.36
CA LEU A 43 2.92 0.84 -2.37
C LEU A 43 3.46 0.47 -3.75
N TYR A 44 4.65 0.94 -4.10
CA TYR A 44 5.14 0.90 -5.47
C TYR A 44 6.52 0.26 -5.65
N GLY A 45 7.10 -0.29 -4.58
CA GLY A 45 8.44 -0.89 -4.54
C GLY A 45 9.58 0.10 -4.76
N ASN A 46 9.30 1.41 -4.88
CA ASN A 46 10.28 2.41 -5.23
C ASN A 46 9.94 3.79 -4.62
N GLY A 47 10.61 4.12 -3.52
CA GLY A 47 10.46 5.38 -2.79
C GLY A 47 10.85 6.63 -3.59
N TRP A 48 11.64 6.50 -4.66
CA TRP A 48 11.99 7.64 -5.54
C TRP A 48 10.77 8.21 -6.27
N LYS A 49 9.66 7.47 -6.36
CA LYS A 49 8.40 7.96 -6.92
C LYS A 49 7.85 9.16 -6.15
N PHE A 50 8.25 9.39 -4.89
CA PHE A 50 7.88 10.62 -4.17
C PHE A 50 8.39 11.89 -4.88
N LEU A 51 9.49 11.82 -5.64
CA LEU A 51 10.00 12.98 -6.41
C LEU A 51 9.00 13.44 -7.48
N LEU A 52 8.07 12.58 -7.89
CA LEU A 52 7.02 12.95 -8.82
C LEU A 52 6.07 14.03 -8.24
N LEU A 53 6.02 14.18 -6.91
CA LEU A 53 5.32 15.31 -6.28
C LEU A 53 5.99 16.67 -6.56
N LEU A 54 7.29 16.72 -6.91
CA LEU A 54 7.95 17.99 -7.25
C LEU A 54 7.51 18.54 -8.61
N ILE A 55 6.92 17.71 -9.47
CA ILE A 55 6.45 18.12 -10.80
C ILE A 55 5.01 18.65 -10.66
N PRO A 56 4.73 19.95 -10.84
CA PRO A 56 3.44 20.56 -10.46
C PRO A 56 2.22 19.94 -11.16
N ILE A 57 2.33 19.64 -12.46
CA ILE A 57 1.22 19.09 -13.25
C ILE A 57 0.95 17.62 -12.88
N TYR A 58 2.01 16.85 -12.63
CA TYR A 58 1.90 15.43 -12.31
C TYR A 58 1.56 15.19 -10.84
N ASN A 59 1.89 16.13 -9.96
CA ASN A 59 1.63 16.07 -8.52
C ASN A 59 0.14 15.77 -8.23
N ILE A 60 -0.80 16.48 -8.87
CA ILE A 60 -2.24 16.28 -8.64
C ILE A 60 -2.67 14.85 -8.98
N TYR A 61 -2.27 14.36 -10.15
CA TYR A 61 -2.57 12.98 -10.56
C TYR A 61 -1.96 11.97 -9.58
N PHE A 62 -0.70 12.19 -9.20
CA PHE A 62 0.03 11.29 -8.32
C PHE A 62 -0.57 11.24 -6.92
N VAL A 63 -0.95 12.39 -6.35
CA VAL A 63 -1.58 12.46 -5.03
C VAL A 63 -2.92 11.73 -5.01
N ILE A 64 -3.77 11.92 -6.03
CA ILE A 64 -5.04 11.20 -6.13
C ILE A 64 -4.78 9.69 -6.21
N LYS A 65 -3.85 9.27 -7.07
CA LYS A 65 -3.53 7.86 -7.26
C LYS A 65 -2.94 7.24 -5.99
N MET A 66 -2.02 7.93 -5.32
CA MET A 66 -1.39 7.49 -4.08
C MET A 66 -2.43 7.29 -2.97
N ASN A 67 -3.42 8.18 -2.82
CA ASN A 67 -4.48 8.01 -1.82
C ASN A 67 -5.39 6.80 -2.13
N ILE A 68 -5.70 6.57 -3.42
CA ILE A 68 -6.48 5.40 -3.84
C ILE A 68 -5.70 4.10 -3.63
N ASP A 69 -4.41 4.08 -3.99
CA ASP A 69 -3.57 2.89 -3.84
C ASP A 69 -3.28 2.61 -2.35
N TRP A 70 -3.14 3.66 -1.53
CA TRP A 70 -3.07 3.53 -0.08
C TRP A 70 -4.33 2.89 0.49
N ALA A 71 -5.53 3.38 0.11
CA ALA A 71 -6.79 2.77 0.51
C ALA A 71 -6.86 1.29 0.09
N LYS A 72 -6.51 0.98 -1.17
CA LYS A 72 -6.50 -0.40 -1.67
C LYS A 72 -5.55 -1.32 -0.92
N ALA A 73 -4.38 -0.81 -0.50
CA ALA A 73 -3.44 -1.57 0.32
C ALA A 73 -4.04 -1.96 1.68
N PHE A 74 -5.00 -1.20 2.19
CA PHE A 74 -5.79 -1.56 3.37
C PHE A 74 -7.12 -2.25 3.03
N ASN A 75 -7.21 -2.90 1.85
CA ASN A 75 -8.42 -3.54 1.33
C ASN A 75 -9.64 -2.61 1.16
N GLN A 76 -9.44 -1.29 1.15
CA GLN A 76 -10.50 -0.31 0.99
C GLN A 76 -10.77 0.03 -0.48
N GLY A 77 -12.01 0.44 -0.78
CA GLY A 77 -12.42 0.83 -2.12
C GLY A 77 -11.88 2.20 -2.57
N ALA A 78 -12.00 2.49 -3.87
CA ALA A 78 -11.55 3.78 -4.43
C ALA A 78 -12.29 4.99 -3.83
N GLY A 79 -13.57 4.82 -3.44
CA GLY A 79 -14.33 5.86 -2.74
C GLY A 79 -13.74 6.20 -1.36
N PHE A 80 -13.15 5.22 -0.67
CA PHE A 80 -12.42 5.45 0.58
C PHE A 80 -11.14 6.24 0.33
N GLY A 81 -10.41 5.95 -0.77
CA GLY A 81 -9.24 6.74 -1.17
C GLY A 81 -9.57 8.20 -1.52
N ILE A 82 -10.72 8.44 -2.15
CA ILE A 82 -11.22 9.81 -2.37
C ILE A 82 -11.61 10.46 -1.04
N GLY A 83 -12.24 9.71 -0.14
CA GLY A 83 -12.56 10.17 1.22
C GLY A 83 -11.30 10.51 2.04
N LEU A 84 -10.24 9.73 1.88
CA LEU A 84 -8.92 9.97 2.48
C LEU A 84 -8.26 11.23 1.92
N LEU A 85 -8.47 11.54 0.64
CA LEU A 85 -8.01 12.79 0.04
C LEU A 85 -8.80 14.01 0.55
N LEU A 86 -10.13 13.91 0.63
CA LEU A 86 -11.01 15.01 1.04
C LEU A 86 -11.01 15.24 2.55
N LEU A 87 -10.85 14.18 3.34
CA LEU A 87 -10.98 14.19 4.79
C LEU A 87 -9.94 13.25 5.44
N PRO A 88 -8.63 13.53 5.27
CA PRO A 88 -7.55 12.63 5.67
C PRO A 88 -7.59 12.26 7.14
N PHE A 89 -7.88 13.22 8.02
CA PHE A 89 -7.90 13.00 9.47
C PHE A 89 -8.82 11.85 9.90
N ILE A 90 -10.07 11.84 9.42
CA ILE A 90 -11.05 10.81 9.82
C ILE A 90 -10.69 9.46 9.21
N PHE A 91 -10.32 9.43 7.94
CA PHE A 91 -10.01 8.20 7.23
C PHE A 91 -8.68 7.58 7.69
N GLN A 92 -7.68 8.38 8.05
CA GLN A 92 -6.45 7.92 8.68
C GLN A 92 -6.72 7.27 10.05
N LEU A 93 -7.61 7.83 10.87
CA LEU A 93 -8.00 7.19 12.13
C LEU A 93 -8.70 5.85 11.90
N ILE A 94 -9.57 5.78 10.90
CA ILE A 94 -10.21 4.53 10.51
C ILE A 94 -9.18 3.51 10.02
N LEU A 95 -8.14 3.91 9.27
CA LEU A 95 -7.06 3.01 8.89
C LEU A 95 -6.20 2.58 10.09
N ALA A 96 -5.90 3.51 10.99
CA ALA A 96 -5.05 3.30 12.16
C ALA A 96 -5.66 2.32 13.16
N PHE A 97 -6.96 2.48 13.45
CA PHE A 97 -7.66 1.73 14.49
C PHE A 97 -8.68 0.73 13.94
N GLY A 98 -8.97 0.77 12.64
CA GLY A 98 -9.87 -0.17 11.99
C GLY A 98 -9.31 -1.60 11.95
N GLY A 99 -10.21 -2.57 11.78
CA GLY A 99 -9.88 -3.99 11.68
C GLY A 99 -9.19 -4.40 10.38
N GLU A 100 -9.02 -3.46 9.45
CA GLU A 100 -8.40 -3.70 8.14
C GLU A 100 -6.95 -4.16 8.31
N GLN A 101 -6.62 -5.22 7.58
CA GLN A 101 -5.26 -5.73 7.50
C GLN A 101 -4.54 -5.07 6.32
N TYR A 102 -3.30 -4.67 6.55
CA TYR A 102 -2.44 -4.20 5.48
C TYR A 102 -2.12 -5.37 4.56
N ARG A 103 -2.59 -5.27 3.31
CA ARG A 103 -2.25 -6.15 2.20
C ARG A 103 -1.19 -5.40 1.42
N ASP A 104 0.04 -5.91 1.50
CA ASP A 104 1.21 -5.37 0.81
C ASP A 104 0.84 -4.86 -0.61
N GLY A 105 1.33 -3.66 -0.94
CA GLY A 105 1.03 -2.94 -2.18
C GLY A 105 1.52 -3.64 -3.45
N SER A 106 2.17 -4.80 -3.31
CA SER A 106 2.63 -5.70 -4.37
C SER A 106 1.55 -6.16 -5.36
N TYR A 107 0.26 -5.99 -5.05
CA TYR A 107 -0.82 -6.16 -6.04
C TYR A 107 -0.95 -5.03 -7.07
N THR A 108 -0.24 -3.91 -6.91
CA THR A 108 -0.35 -2.76 -7.86
C THR A 108 0.79 -2.68 -8.88
N ASN A 109 1.86 -3.46 -8.71
CA ASN A 109 2.92 -3.63 -9.71
C ASN A 109 3.56 -5.01 -9.59
N THR A 110 2.83 -6.01 -10.04
CA THR A 110 3.22 -7.15 -10.88
C THR A 110 1.94 -8.00 -10.95
N GLN A 111 1.59 -8.54 -12.11
CA GLN A 111 0.73 -9.72 -12.12
C GLN A 111 1.65 -10.92 -11.85
N PRO A 112 1.67 -11.53 -10.65
CA PRO A 112 2.12 -12.90 -10.49
C PRO A 112 0.98 -13.80 -9.98
N ASP A 113 -0.27 -13.53 -10.37
CA ASP A 113 -1.44 -14.26 -9.88
C ASP A 113 -2.10 -15.14 -10.94
N MET A 114 -1.86 -14.88 -12.24
CA MET A 114 -2.34 -15.75 -13.32
C MET A 114 -1.22 -16.36 -14.15
N VAL A 115 -0.19 -15.59 -14.51
CA VAL A 115 0.91 -16.11 -15.34
C VAL A 115 1.73 -17.14 -14.55
N GLU A 116 2.04 -16.88 -13.28
CA GLU A 116 2.82 -17.80 -12.46
C GLU A 116 2.03 -19.08 -12.14
N ASN A 117 0.73 -18.97 -11.86
CA ASN A 117 -0.15 -20.12 -11.66
C ASN A 117 -0.32 -20.95 -12.94
N VAL A 118 -0.42 -20.32 -14.12
CA VAL A 118 -0.45 -21.02 -15.42
C VAL A 118 0.89 -21.66 -15.75
N VAL A 119 2.01 -20.98 -15.48
CA VAL A 119 3.37 -21.48 -15.71
C VAL A 119 3.65 -22.68 -14.81
N ASN A 120 3.30 -22.62 -13.53
CA ASN A 120 3.46 -23.74 -12.60
C ASN A 120 2.58 -24.93 -13.04
N LYS A 121 1.29 -24.68 -13.36
CA LYS A 121 0.41 -25.72 -13.89
C LYS A 121 0.91 -26.35 -15.20
N ALA A 122 1.47 -25.55 -16.10
CA ALA A 122 2.06 -26.04 -17.34
C ALA A 122 3.35 -26.84 -17.08
N LYS A 123 4.17 -26.42 -16.14
CA LYS A 123 5.39 -27.13 -15.71
C LYS A 123 5.04 -28.47 -15.08
N ASP A 124 3.98 -28.54 -14.28
CA ASP A 124 3.47 -29.77 -13.69
C ASP A 124 2.95 -30.73 -14.76
N ALA A 125 2.22 -30.22 -15.76
CA ALA A 125 1.74 -31.02 -16.89
C ALA A 125 2.87 -31.53 -17.80
N VAL A 126 3.97 -30.78 -17.93
CA VAL A 126 5.15 -31.19 -18.71
C VAL A 126 6.04 -32.17 -17.91
N SER A 127 6.13 -32.00 -16.59
CA SER A 127 6.95 -32.87 -15.73
C SER A 127 6.27 -34.22 -15.44
N GLY A 128 4.93 -34.26 -15.34
CA GLY A 128 4.17 -35.48 -15.05
C GLY A 128 4.05 -36.49 -16.19
N ASN A 129 4.61 -36.20 -17.37
CA ASN A 129 4.54 -37.05 -18.57
C ASN A 129 5.91 -37.65 -18.96
N ARG A 130 6.86 -37.70 -18.01
CA ARG A 130 8.23 -38.16 -18.25
C ARG A 130 8.63 -39.39 -17.43
N ASP A 131 7.75 -39.86 -16.54
CA ASP A 131 8.02 -40.98 -15.62
C ASP A 131 7.41 -42.31 -16.09
N ASP A 132 6.63 -42.29 -17.16
CA ASP A 132 5.87 -43.41 -17.72
C ASP A 132 6.63 -44.21 -18.81
N HIS A 133 7.93 -43.92 -19.00
CA HIS A 133 8.76 -44.60 -20.02
C HIS A 133 9.99 -45.36 -19.46
N LYS A 134 10.05 -45.68 -18.15
CA LYS A 134 11.23 -46.37 -17.59
C LYS A 134 11.04 -47.65 -16.78
N GLU A 135 9.85 -48.15 -16.49
CA GLU A 135 9.73 -49.47 -15.85
C GLU A 135 8.62 -50.35 -16.44
N GLN A 136 9.09 -51.46 -17.02
CA GLN A 136 8.43 -52.72 -17.41
C GLN A 136 7.63 -52.77 -18.71
#